data_AF-A0A1P8K6I6-F1
#
_entry.id   AF-A0A1P8K6I6-F1
#
_cell.length_a   1.000
_cell.length_b   1.000
_cell.length_c   1.000
_cell.angle_alpha   90.00
_cell.angle_beta   90.00
_cell.angle_gamma   90.00
#
_symmetry.space_group_name_H-M   'P 1'
#
loop_
_entity.id
_entity.type
_entity.pdbx_description
1 polymer ?
#
loop_
_entity_poly.entity_id
_entity_poly.type
_entity_poly.pdbx_seq_one_letter_code
_entity_poly.pdbx_strand_id
1 'polypeptide(L)'
;MRGADVKPEAGSDNLSIDGVLADIRRKAGADSAIVFVSGNFNVLHPGHLRVLNFAADCGDFLVVGVTDDTSPGAIVEQNLRLQGVQSIGIVDYAFILTEPVEDFLGKLQPHIVVKGKEHEVQDNPEQAAVDSYGGKLLFSSGEVRFSSLDLLQKELRGAPTSTIRKPAEFARRHQIEGKALVPLVESFASLRVVVLGDLIVDEYVTCDALGMSQEDPTIVVTPIKEDLFVGGAGIVAAHAAGLGAHVSYFGVCGKDKAAEFAFQTLEGYGVKTELVVDESRPTTLKQRFRAHGKTLLRVSHLRQHGISLDLAGELLSRMEAELAQADLVIFSDFNYGCLPQTLVDEVVARCTRLGVPMVADSQSSSQIGDVSRFKGMLLITPTEHEARLAMRDTTSGLVVLAERLRREATAGYVFITLGAEGVLVQSTQGVKNGLETDQLPALNMTVKDVSGAGDCMLTSAAMALVAGANIWESAFVGSVAAACQVGRVGNLPLSAKELKEELAR
;
A
#
# COMPACT_ATOMS: atom_id res chain seq x y z
N MET A 1 28.93 -42.80 38.70
CA MET A 1 29.62 -41.52 38.99
C MET A 1 29.17 -40.50 37.96
N ARG A 2 28.68 -39.34 38.43
CA ARG A 2 28.08 -38.21 37.70
C ARG A 2 26.75 -38.54 37.04
N GLY A 3 25.63 -37.88 37.29
CA GLY A 3 25.30 -36.71 38.11
C GLY A 3 23.90 -36.31 37.64
N ALA A 4 22.93 -36.26 38.53
CA ALA A 4 21.50 -36.19 38.20
C ALA A 4 21.13 -34.90 37.46
N ASP A 5 20.26 -35.05 36.46
CA ASP A 5 19.57 -33.97 35.74
C ASP A 5 18.82 -33.06 36.74
N VAL A 6 19.27 -31.81 36.86
CA VAL A 6 18.52 -30.74 37.51
C VAL A 6 17.93 -29.88 36.39
N LYS A 7 16.61 -30.03 36.18
CA LYS A 7 15.82 -29.09 35.37
C LYS A 7 15.84 -27.70 36.02
N PRO A 8 15.79 -26.58 35.26
CA PRO A 8 15.59 -25.27 35.85
C PRO A 8 14.18 -25.20 36.45
N GLU A 9 14.09 -24.96 37.76
CA GLU A 9 12.83 -24.71 38.45
C GLU A 9 12.18 -23.42 37.94
N ALA A 10 10.91 -23.53 37.57
CA ALA A 10 10.05 -22.38 37.28
C ALA A 10 9.82 -21.58 38.58
N GLY A 11 10.52 -20.46 38.72
CA GLY A 11 10.36 -19.55 39.85
C GLY A 11 11.00 -18.20 39.58
N SER A 12 10.25 -17.29 38.95
CA SER A 12 10.56 -15.85 38.98
C SER A 12 9.33 -14.97 38.70
N ASP A 13 8.15 -15.37 39.18
CA ASP A 13 7.02 -14.43 39.20
C ASP A 13 7.14 -13.54 40.45
N ASN A 14 7.55 -12.28 40.22
CA ASN A 14 7.66 -11.16 41.17
C ASN A 14 8.83 -11.16 42.18
N LEU A 15 10.08 -11.31 41.72
CA LEU A 15 11.23 -10.84 42.50
C LEU A 15 11.45 -9.33 42.26
N SER A 16 11.71 -8.56 43.32
CA SER A 16 12.27 -7.21 43.15
C SER A 16 13.63 -7.31 42.45
N ILE A 17 14.10 -6.22 41.83
CA ILE A 17 15.41 -6.22 41.16
C ILE A 17 16.55 -6.67 42.09
N ASP A 18 16.51 -6.30 43.38
CA ASP A 18 17.48 -6.78 44.37
C ASP A 18 17.43 -8.32 44.53
N GLY A 19 16.23 -8.89 44.48
CA GLY A 19 16.02 -10.34 44.47
C GLY A 19 16.57 -11.02 43.22
N VAL A 20 16.40 -10.39 42.05
CA VAL A 20 16.95 -10.85 40.77
C VAL A 20 18.49 -10.85 40.81
N LEU A 21 19.11 -9.78 41.28
CA LEU A 21 20.57 -9.66 41.42
C LEU A 21 21.14 -10.75 42.34
N ALA A 22 20.50 -10.97 43.49
CA ALA A 22 20.91 -12.01 44.43
C ALA A 22 20.78 -13.41 43.81
N ASP A 23 19.72 -13.67 43.05
CA ASP A 23 19.50 -14.96 42.41
C ASP A 23 20.48 -15.21 41.26
N ILE A 24 20.76 -14.21 40.43
CA ILE A 24 21.79 -14.29 39.38
C ILE A 24 23.14 -14.63 39.98
N ARG A 25 23.59 -13.89 41.01
CA ARG A 25 24.89 -14.15 41.66
C ARG A 25 24.97 -15.54 42.30
N ARG A 26 23.87 -15.98 42.91
CA ARG A 26 23.78 -17.31 43.51
C ARG A 26 23.87 -18.42 42.47
N LYS A 27 23.17 -18.29 41.34
CA LYS A 27 23.13 -19.29 40.26
C LYS A 27 24.40 -19.30 39.42
N ALA A 28 24.96 -18.13 39.14
CA ALA A 28 26.22 -18.01 38.41
C ALA A 28 27.38 -18.59 39.21
N GLY A 29 27.45 -18.34 40.53
CA GLY A 29 28.60 -18.70 41.36
C GLY A 29 29.66 -17.59 41.40
N ALA A 30 30.52 -17.62 42.42
CA ALA A 30 31.42 -16.51 42.76
C ALA A 30 32.53 -16.23 41.72
N ASP A 31 32.91 -17.24 40.93
CA ASP A 31 34.05 -17.19 40.00
C ASP A 31 33.62 -17.19 38.53
N SER A 32 32.32 -17.12 38.23
CA SER A 32 31.80 -17.26 36.86
C SER A 32 31.78 -15.94 36.10
N ALA A 33 32.23 -15.97 34.85
CA ALA A 33 32.17 -14.83 33.95
C ALA A 33 30.72 -14.59 33.46
N ILE A 34 29.98 -13.74 34.18
CA ILE A 34 28.62 -13.33 33.78
C ILE A 34 28.64 -12.50 32.50
N VAL A 35 27.85 -12.92 31.52
CA VAL A 35 27.58 -12.20 30.27
C VAL A 35 26.14 -11.69 30.27
N PHE A 36 25.94 -10.45 29.83
CA PHE A 36 24.62 -9.82 29.81
C PHE A 36 24.19 -9.41 28.41
N VAL A 37 22.93 -9.69 28.07
CA VAL A 37 22.25 -9.23 26.86
C VAL A 37 20.90 -8.64 27.26
N SER A 38 20.50 -7.52 26.65
CA SER A 38 19.16 -6.95 26.84
C SER A 38 18.49 -6.60 25.52
N GLY A 39 17.16 -6.66 25.48
CA GLY A 39 16.39 -6.28 24.29
C GLY A 39 14.89 -6.53 24.42
N ASN A 40 14.15 -6.11 23.37
CA ASN A 40 12.69 -6.29 23.32
C ASN A 40 12.32 -7.76 23.06
N PHE A 41 12.96 -8.46 22.13
CA PHE A 41 12.64 -9.85 21.78
C PHE A 41 11.15 -10.10 21.43
N ASN A 42 10.51 -9.18 20.69
CA ASN A 42 9.11 -9.32 20.27
C ASN A 42 8.82 -10.66 19.59
N VAL A 43 9.68 -11.03 18.64
CA VAL A 43 9.66 -12.34 17.98
C VAL A 43 11.08 -12.86 17.95
N LEU A 44 11.29 -14.07 18.46
CA LEU A 44 12.59 -14.73 18.34
C LEU A 44 12.85 -15.12 16.88
N HIS A 45 13.94 -14.61 16.32
CA HIS A 45 14.37 -14.90 14.97
C HIS A 45 15.86 -15.27 14.98
N PRO A 46 16.41 -15.82 13.88
CA PRO A 46 17.80 -16.29 13.85
C PRO A 46 18.87 -15.25 14.22
N GLY A 47 18.57 -13.94 14.12
CA GLY A 47 19.47 -12.88 14.55
C GLY A 47 19.65 -12.87 16.08
N HIS A 48 18.56 -12.93 16.84
CA HIS A 48 18.61 -13.06 18.30
C HIS A 48 19.40 -14.30 18.73
N LEU A 49 19.18 -15.45 18.08
CA LEU A 49 19.92 -16.68 18.39
C LEU A 49 21.43 -16.52 18.14
N ARG A 50 21.86 -15.81 17.10
CA ARG A 50 23.29 -15.56 16.87
C ARG A 50 23.91 -14.66 17.94
N VAL A 51 23.21 -13.60 18.35
CA VAL A 51 23.67 -12.71 19.43
C VAL A 51 23.77 -13.47 20.75
N LEU A 52 22.76 -14.28 21.08
CA LEU A 52 22.74 -15.08 22.29
C LEU A 52 23.80 -16.19 22.26
N ASN A 53 24.01 -16.87 21.13
CA ASN A 53 25.09 -17.86 20.99
C ASN A 53 26.47 -17.21 21.14
N PHE A 54 26.70 -16.07 20.48
CA PHE A 54 27.94 -15.31 20.64
C PHE A 54 28.15 -14.86 22.09
N ALA A 55 27.09 -14.41 22.76
CA ALA A 55 27.15 -14.03 24.17
C ALA A 55 27.45 -15.22 25.08
N ALA A 56 26.83 -16.38 24.85
CA ALA A 56 27.12 -17.61 25.58
C ALA A 56 28.59 -18.05 25.40
N ASP A 57 29.17 -17.88 24.21
CA ASP A 57 30.59 -18.21 23.95
C ASP A 57 31.58 -17.26 24.64
N CYS A 58 31.11 -16.10 25.13
CA CYS A 58 31.97 -15.08 25.73
C CYS A 58 32.22 -15.28 27.24
N GLY A 59 31.44 -16.11 27.93
CA GLY A 59 31.58 -16.31 29.37
C GLY A 59 30.89 -17.59 29.86
N ASP A 60 30.69 -17.68 31.17
CA ASP A 60 30.26 -18.92 31.84
C ASP A 60 28.77 -18.93 32.20
N PHE A 61 28.12 -17.76 32.22
CA PHE A 61 26.72 -17.62 32.63
C PHE A 61 26.02 -16.49 31.88
N LEU A 62 25.07 -16.83 31.01
CA LEU A 62 24.33 -15.89 30.17
C LEU A 62 23.05 -15.40 30.86
N VAL A 63 22.99 -14.10 31.09
CA VAL A 63 21.84 -13.39 31.65
C VAL A 63 21.18 -12.55 30.57
N VAL A 64 19.86 -12.72 30.40
CA VAL A 64 19.05 -11.96 29.43
C VAL A 64 18.01 -11.11 30.13
N GLY A 65 18.12 -9.79 29.99
CA GLY A 65 17.10 -8.83 30.40
C GLY A 65 16.09 -8.57 29.27
N VAL A 66 14.86 -9.03 29.43
CA VAL A 66 13.76 -8.72 28.51
C VAL A 66 13.13 -7.40 28.96
N THR A 67 13.16 -6.38 28.12
CA THR A 67 12.59 -5.07 28.46
C THR A 67 11.08 -5.16 28.72
N ASP A 68 10.56 -4.30 29.59
CA ASP A 68 9.13 -4.26 29.93
C ASP A 68 8.24 -3.80 28.76
N ASP A 69 6.92 -3.81 28.96
CA ASP A 69 5.96 -3.38 27.94
C ASP A 69 5.92 -1.84 27.73
N THR A 70 6.54 -1.06 28.62
CA THR A 70 6.62 0.40 28.46
C THR A 70 7.77 0.83 27.55
N SER A 71 8.69 -0.09 27.27
CA SER A 71 9.87 0.17 26.44
C SER A 71 9.51 0.44 24.97
N PRO A 72 10.15 1.45 24.32
CA PRO A 72 9.90 1.76 22.92
C PRO A 72 10.06 0.55 22.00
N GLY A 73 9.00 0.25 21.24
CA GLY A 73 9.00 -0.87 20.30
C GLY A 73 8.66 -2.23 20.89
N ALA A 74 8.22 -2.33 22.14
CA ALA A 74 7.56 -3.54 22.65
C ALA A 74 6.16 -3.70 22.00
N ILE A 75 5.90 -4.88 21.43
CA ILE A 75 4.66 -5.18 20.68
C ILE A 75 3.95 -6.42 21.25
N VAL A 76 4.73 -7.42 21.64
CA VAL A 76 4.24 -8.65 22.27
C VAL A 76 4.29 -8.46 23.78
N GLU A 77 3.33 -9.01 24.52
CA GLU A 77 3.31 -8.92 25.99
C GLU A 77 4.62 -9.46 26.62
N GLN A 78 5.17 -8.73 27.58
CA GLN A 78 6.47 -9.03 28.21
C GLN A 78 6.60 -10.47 28.71
N ASN A 79 5.52 -11.04 29.24
CA ASN A 79 5.51 -12.41 29.76
C ASN A 79 5.69 -13.45 28.64
N LEU A 80 5.09 -13.23 27.47
CA LEU A 80 5.25 -14.10 26.31
C LEU A 80 6.67 -14.00 25.73
N ARG A 81 7.23 -12.78 25.71
CA ARG A 81 8.62 -12.54 25.26
C ARG A 81 9.61 -13.23 26.19
N LEU A 82 9.41 -13.10 27.51
CA LEU A 82 10.22 -13.77 28.53
C LEU A 82 10.15 -15.30 28.41
N GLN A 83 8.95 -15.87 28.27
CA GLN A 83 8.78 -17.31 28.04
C GLN A 83 9.54 -17.81 26.81
N GLY A 84 9.51 -17.02 25.72
CA GLY A 84 10.29 -17.31 24.52
C GLY A 84 11.79 -17.39 24.82
N VAL A 85 12.34 -16.38 25.48
CA VAL A 85 13.77 -16.31 25.83
C VAL A 85 14.17 -17.44 26.80
N GLN A 86 13.35 -17.72 27.80
CA GLN A 86 13.57 -18.82 28.77
C GLN A 86 13.56 -20.21 28.12
N SER A 87 12.92 -20.35 26.96
CA SER A 87 12.88 -21.60 26.22
C SER A 87 14.16 -21.87 25.42
N ILE A 88 15.09 -20.90 25.36
CA ILE A 88 16.36 -21.03 24.65
C ILE A 88 17.37 -21.71 25.58
N GLY A 89 17.78 -22.93 25.25
CA GLY A 89 18.62 -23.76 26.12
C GLY A 89 20.03 -23.24 26.43
N ILE A 90 20.49 -22.16 25.78
CA ILE A 90 21.77 -21.49 26.07
C ILE A 90 21.64 -20.30 27.03
N VAL A 91 20.41 -19.93 27.41
CA VAL A 91 20.15 -18.83 28.34
C VAL A 91 20.05 -19.39 29.75
N ASP A 92 20.99 -19.03 30.62
CA ASP A 92 21.04 -19.53 32.00
C ASP A 92 20.06 -18.78 32.92
N TYR A 93 19.80 -17.51 32.62
CA TYR A 93 18.88 -16.69 33.39
C TYR A 93 18.17 -15.65 32.51
N ALA A 94 16.85 -15.51 32.66
CA ALA A 94 16.10 -14.46 31.98
C ALA A 94 15.03 -13.87 32.91
N PHE A 95 14.82 -12.55 32.80
CA PHE A 95 13.89 -11.79 33.64
C PHE A 95 13.34 -10.55 32.90
N ILE A 96 12.29 -9.93 33.45
CA ILE A 96 11.80 -8.63 32.96
C ILE A 96 12.64 -7.50 33.56
N LEU A 97 13.29 -6.72 32.69
CA LEU A 97 14.03 -5.53 33.05
C LEU A 97 13.09 -4.33 33.10
N THR A 98 12.87 -3.81 34.30
CA THR A 98 11.95 -2.68 34.59
C THR A 98 12.67 -1.36 34.91
N GLU A 99 14.00 -1.37 35.01
CA GLU A 99 14.83 -0.18 35.22
C GLU A 99 15.74 0.06 34.00
N PRO A 100 16.26 1.29 33.82
CA PRO A 100 17.23 1.58 32.77
C PRO A 100 18.42 0.61 32.81
N VAL A 101 18.88 0.19 31.63
CA VAL A 101 19.92 -0.85 31.49
C VAL A 101 21.21 -0.43 32.22
N GLU A 102 21.59 0.84 32.11
CA GLU A 102 22.76 1.43 32.76
C GLU A 102 22.74 1.30 34.29
N ASP A 103 21.58 1.51 34.93
CA ASP A 103 21.40 1.40 36.37
C ASP A 103 21.54 -0.05 36.82
N PHE A 104 20.95 -0.97 36.06
CA PHE A 104 21.05 -2.40 36.32
C PHE A 104 22.49 -2.91 36.16
N LEU A 105 23.18 -2.49 35.11
CA LEU A 105 24.58 -2.84 34.86
C LEU A 105 25.50 -2.36 35.98
N GLY A 106 25.27 -1.15 36.50
CA GLY A 106 26.03 -0.63 37.65
C GLY A 106 25.90 -1.49 38.91
N LYS A 107 24.76 -2.17 39.10
CA LYS A 107 24.51 -3.05 40.26
C LYS A 107 24.99 -4.48 40.02
N LEU A 108 24.75 -5.05 38.84
CA LEU A 108 25.12 -6.42 38.51
C LEU A 108 26.62 -6.55 38.27
N GLN A 109 27.22 -5.58 37.57
CA GLN A 109 28.61 -5.55 37.11
C GLN A 109 29.01 -6.81 36.31
N PRO A 110 28.32 -7.13 35.19
CA PRO A 110 28.68 -8.28 34.36
C PRO A 110 30.05 -8.07 33.69
N HIS A 111 30.81 -9.14 33.50
CA HIS A 111 32.14 -9.08 32.90
C HIS A 111 32.08 -8.65 31.43
N ILE A 112 31.02 -9.07 30.73
CA ILE A 112 30.80 -8.78 29.32
C ILE A 112 29.34 -8.40 29.09
N VAL A 113 29.13 -7.34 28.31
CA VAL A 113 27.82 -6.98 27.76
C VAL A 113 27.90 -7.17 26.25
N VAL A 114 26.91 -7.84 25.67
CA VAL A 114 26.86 -8.09 24.23
C VAL A 114 25.69 -7.36 23.59
N LYS A 115 25.95 -6.62 22.51
CA LYS A 115 24.96 -5.98 21.64
C LYS A 115 25.04 -6.47 20.20
N GLY A 116 23.98 -6.25 19.43
CA GLY A 116 23.99 -6.43 17.98
C GLY A 116 24.87 -5.39 17.29
N LYS A 117 25.52 -5.76 16.17
CA LYS A 117 26.44 -4.87 15.41
C LYS A 117 25.79 -3.57 14.94
N GLU A 118 24.49 -3.58 14.73
CA GLU A 118 23.69 -2.42 14.35
C GLU A 118 23.74 -1.27 15.38
N HIS A 119 24.14 -1.55 16.61
CA HIS A 119 24.32 -0.57 17.69
C HIS A 119 25.76 -0.07 17.85
N GLU A 120 26.73 -0.59 17.09
CA GLU A 120 28.15 -0.24 17.18
C GLU A 120 28.43 1.24 16.86
N VAL A 121 27.63 1.84 15.97
CA VAL A 121 27.80 3.23 15.50
C VAL A 121 26.83 4.20 16.20
N GLN A 122 26.04 3.72 17.16
CA GLN A 122 25.07 4.53 17.91
C GLN A 122 25.67 5.02 19.23
N ASP A 123 25.04 6.03 19.83
CA ASP A 123 25.35 6.42 21.21
C ASP A 123 24.88 5.29 22.15
N ASN A 124 25.78 4.80 23.00
CA ASN A 124 25.53 3.65 23.88
C ASN A 124 25.64 4.12 25.34
N PRO A 125 24.51 4.47 25.99
CA PRO A 125 24.48 4.88 27.40
C PRO A 125 25.11 3.84 28.34
N GLU A 126 25.06 2.56 27.96
CA GLU A 126 25.62 1.45 28.72
C GLU A 126 27.16 1.44 28.73
N GLN A 127 27.82 2.06 27.74
CA GLN A 127 29.28 2.08 27.65
C GLN A 127 29.90 2.74 28.89
N ALA A 128 29.37 3.88 29.31
CA ALA A 128 29.85 4.59 30.50
C ALA A 128 29.66 3.77 31.79
N ALA A 129 28.55 3.02 31.88
CA ALA A 129 28.30 2.13 33.01
C ALA A 129 29.28 0.96 33.03
N VAL A 130 29.50 0.29 31.88
CA VAL A 130 30.40 -0.86 31.74
C VAL A 130 31.86 -0.48 32.03
N ASP A 131 32.30 0.68 31.55
CA ASP A 131 33.66 1.19 31.77
C ASP A 131 33.94 1.48 33.25
N SER A 132 32.91 1.91 34.01
CA SER A 132 33.05 2.32 35.42
C SER A 132 33.54 1.21 36.36
N TYR A 133 33.29 -0.05 36.00
CA TYR A 133 33.69 -1.22 36.79
C TYR A 133 34.63 -2.16 36.02
N GLY A 134 35.09 -1.77 34.82
CA GLY A 134 36.07 -2.51 34.03
C GLY A 134 35.53 -3.71 33.24
N GLY A 135 34.23 -3.74 32.93
CA GLY A 135 33.63 -4.72 32.03
C GLY A 135 33.98 -4.47 30.56
N LYS A 136 33.52 -5.35 29.66
CA LYS A 136 33.70 -5.19 28.20
C LYS A 136 32.36 -5.13 27.47
N LEU A 137 32.17 -4.13 26.63
CA LEU A 137 31.08 -4.11 25.66
C LEU A 137 31.56 -4.74 24.34
N LEU A 138 30.89 -5.79 23.88
CA LEU A 138 31.17 -6.47 22.62
C LEU A 138 29.99 -6.36 21.66
N PHE A 139 30.28 -6.32 20.37
CA PHE A 139 29.30 -6.30 19.31
C PHE A 139 29.37 -7.60 18.49
N SER A 140 28.27 -8.34 18.43
CA SER A 140 28.21 -9.60 17.69
C SER A 140 28.24 -9.33 16.19
N SER A 141 29.17 -9.95 15.45
CA SER A 141 29.30 -9.80 13.99
C SER A 141 28.20 -10.54 13.22
N GLY A 142 26.97 -10.03 13.27
CA GLY A 142 25.86 -10.52 12.47
C GLY A 142 25.22 -9.39 11.71
N GLU A 143 25.23 -9.43 10.37
CA GLU A 143 24.30 -8.61 9.58
C GLU A 143 22.87 -9.00 9.98
N VAL A 144 22.17 -8.11 10.67
CA VAL A 144 20.75 -8.25 10.94
C VAL A 144 20.01 -7.96 9.64
N ARG A 145 19.56 -9.02 8.96
CA ARG A 145 18.34 -8.91 8.15
C ARG A 145 17.21 -8.77 9.17
N PHE A 146 16.67 -7.56 9.32
CA PHE A 146 15.40 -7.37 10.03
C PHE A 146 14.41 -8.42 9.55
N SER A 147 13.57 -8.94 10.45
CA SER A 147 12.42 -9.75 10.03
C SER A 147 11.66 -8.95 8.97
N SER A 148 11.45 -9.54 7.79
CA SER A 148 10.74 -8.88 6.69
C SER A 148 9.39 -8.33 7.15
N LEU A 149 8.77 -8.93 8.16
CA LEU A 149 7.54 -8.46 8.82
C LEU A 149 7.71 -7.16 9.62
N ASP A 150 8.81 -6.96 10.33
CA ASP A 150 9.03 -5.75 11.14
C ASP A 150 9.32 -4.53 10.25
N LEU A 151 10.06 -4.73 9.15
CA LEU A 151 10.23 -3.69 8.12
C LEU A 151 8.90 -3.37 7.42
N LEU A 152 8.13 -4.40 7.06
CA LEU A 152 6.79 -4.24 6.47
C LEU A 152 5.85 -3.45 7.37
N GLN A 153 5.78 -3.76 8.66
CA GLN A 153 4.89 -3.06 9.58
C GLN A 153 5.28 -1.60 9.79
N LYS A 154 6.58 -1.28 9.81
CA LYS A 154 7.05 0.12 9.90
C LYS A 154 6.72 0.91 8.62
N GLU A 155 6.82 0.28 7.44
CA GLU A 155 6.40 0.88 6.17
C GLU A 155 4.88 1.08 6.06
N LEU A 156 4.10 0.17 6.64
CA LEU A 156 2.63 0.19 6.65
C LEU A 156 2.04 1.15 7.72
N ARG A 157 2.68 1.32 8.88
CA ARG A 157 2.15 2.09 10.03
C ARG A 157 2.72 3.50 10.19
N GLY A 158 3.75 3.88 9.44
CA GLY A 158 4.31 5.23 9.52
C GLY A 158 3.30 6.28 9.07
N ALA A 159 2.67 6.99 10.01
CA ALA A 159 1.89 8.19 9.74
C ALA A 159 2.83 9.27 9.18
N PRO A 160 2.71 9.68 7.91
CA PRO A 160 3.56 10.73 7.40
C PRO A 160 3.00 12.08 7.82
N THR A 161 3.86 12.96 8.33
CA THR A 161 3.78 14.37 7.93
C THR A 161 3.62 14.43 6.41
N SER A 162 2.59 15.12 5.90
CA SER A 162 2.28 15.09 4.47
C SER A 162 3.49 15.43 3.60
N THR A 163 3.76 14.53 2.68
CA THR A 163 4.85 14.63 1.71
C THR A 163 4.39 15.28 0.41
N ILE A 164 3.13 15.72 0.36
CA ILE A 164 2.50 16.33 -0.81
C ILE A 164 2.87 17.81 -0.84
N ARG A 165 3.52 18.24 -1.92
CA ARG A 165 3.84 19.64 -2.19
C ARG A 165 2.82 20.23 -3.15
N LYS A 166 2.08 21.23 -2.69
CA LYS A 166 1.07 21.90 -3.52
C LYS A 166 1.73 22.78 -4.59
N PRO A 167 1.21 22.77 -5.83
CA PRO A 167 1.78 23.52 -6.94
C PRO A 167 1.32 24.99 -6.88
N ALA A 168 2.03 25.82 -6.11
CA ALA A 168 1.67 27.23 -5.87
C ALA A 168 1.46 28.04 -7.16
N GLU A 169 2.29 27.80 -8.18
CA GLU A 169 2.18 28.49 -9.48
C GLU A 169 0.92 28.11 -10.26
N PHE A 170 0.51 26.83 -10.24
CA PHE A 170 -0.72 26.40 -10.88
C PHE A 170 -1.94 26.94 -10.13
N ALA A 171 -1.93 26.83 -8.80
CA ALA A 171 -2.99 27.34 -7.95
C ALA A 171 -3.19 28.85 -8.14
N ARG A 172 -2.11 29.64 -8.20
CA ARG A 172 -2.17 31.08 -8.45
C ARG A 172 -2.71 31.42 -9.83
N ARG A 173 -2.29 30.69 -10.88
CA ARG A 173 -2.74 30.94 -12.27
C ARG A 173 -4.24 30.72 -12.45
N HIS A 174 -4.80 29.70 -11.78
CA HIS A 174 -6.21 29.34 -11.89
C HIS A 174 -7.06 29.80 -10.71
N GLN A 175 -6.49 30.64 -9.82
CA GLN A 175 -7.18 31.20 -8.64
C GLN A 175 -7.77 30.11 -7.72
N ILE A 176 -7.04 29.01 -7.56
CA ILE A 176 -7.46 27.85 -6.76
C ILE A 176 -7.00 28.03 -5.32
N GLU A 177 -7.94 28.02 -4.38
CA GLU A 177 -7.67 27.94 -2.96
C GLU A 177 -8.08 26.56 -2.43
N GLY A 178 -7.12 25.75 -1.97
CA GLY A 178 -7.39 24.36 -1.54
C GLY A 178 -8.50 24.24 -0.49
N LYS A 179 -8.58 25.19 0.46
CA LYS A 179 -9.66 25.24 1.46
C LYS A 179 -11.05 25.47 0.85
N ALA A 180 -11.14 26.21 -0.25
CA ALA A 180 -12.40 26.46 -0.95
C ALA A 180 -12.92 25.21 -1.68
N LEU A 181 -12.05 24.21 -1.91
CA LEU A 181 -12.42 22.93 -2.52
C LEU A 181 -12.90 21.89 -1.49
N VAL A 182 -12.83 22.17 -0.19
CA VAL A 182 -13.31 21.25 0.85
C VAL A 182 -14.84 21.05 0.75
N PRO A 183 -15.69 22.09 0.64
CA PRO A 183 -17.13 21.91 0.47
C PRO A 183 -17.51 21.17 -0.83
N LEU A 184 -16.71 21.34 -1.89
CA LEU A 184 -16.88 20.58 -3.14
C LEU A 184 -16.73 19.08 -2.88
N VAL A 185 -15.67 18.64 -2.18
CA VAL A 185 -15.49 17.23 -1.82
C VAL A 185 -16.63 16.74 -0.89
N GLU A 186 -17.18 17.59 -0.03
CA GLU A 186 -18.33 17.23 0.81
C GLU A 186 -19.61 16.98 0.00
N SER A 187 -19.82 17.72 -1.10
CA SER A 187 -20.94 17.49 -2.01
C SER A 187 -20.89 16.17 -2.77
N PHE A 188 -19.74 15.46 -2.76
CA PHE A 188 -19.66 14.12 -3.36
C PHE A 188 -20.63 13.13 -2.71
N ALA A 189 -21.01 13.36 -1.45
CA ALA A 189 -21.96 12.52 -0.74
C ALA A 189 -23.37 12.48 -1.35
N SER A 190 -23.74 13.46 -2.19
CA SER A 190 -25.02 13.45 -2.91
C SER A 190 -24.96 12.77 -4.27
N LEU A 191 -23.76 12.44 -4.77
CA LEU A 191 -23.58 11.89 -6.12
C LEU A 191 -23.92 10.40 -6.17
N ARG A 192 -24.58 10.01 -7.26
CA ARG A 192 -24.81 8.62 -7.66
C ARG A 192 -23.89 8.26 -8.82
N VAL A 193 -22.88 7.45 -8.54
CA VAL A 193 -21.85 7.06 -9.52
C VAL A 193 -22.08 5.62 -9.96
N VAL A 194 -22.17 5.40 -11.27
CA VAL A 194 -22.22 4.07 -11.86
C VAL A 194 -20.85 3.77 -12.46
N VAL A 195 -20.23 2.67 -12.06
CA VAL A 195 -18.94 2.21 -12.60
C VAL A 195 -19.17 0.94 -13.40
N LEU A 196 -18.61 0.88 -14.60
CA LEU A 196 -18.69 -0.29 -15.48
C LEU A 196 -17.28 -0.65 -15.98
N GLY A 197 -16.86 -1.90 -15.80
CA GLY A 197 -15.56 -2.33 -16.30
C GLY A 197 -15.02 -3.64 -15.74
N ASP A 198 -13.78 -3.96 -16.12
CA ASP A 198 -13.13 -5.23 -15.78
C ASP A 198 -12.86 -5.36 -14.27
N LEU A 199 -13.35 -6.44 -13.66
CA LEU A 199 -12.97 -6.81 -12.29
C LEU A 199 -11.57 -7.44 -12.29
N ILE A 200 -10.71 -6.96 -11.40
CA ILE A 200 -9.37 -7.51 -11.18
C ILE A 200 -9.18 -7.72 -9.67
N VAL A 201 -8.59 -8.84 -9.30
CA VAL A 201 -8.02 -9.06 -7.97
C VAL A 201 -6.51 -9.01 -8.08
N ASP A 202 -5.89 -8.16 -7.28
CA ASP A 202 -4.44 -8.05 -7.16
C ASP A 202 -3.98 -8.83 -5.92
N GLU A 203 -3.06 -9.77 -6.10
CA GLU A 203 -2.50 -10.56 -5.00
C GLU A 203 -1.02 -10.23 -4.82
N TYR A 204 -0.65 -9.83 -3.62
CA TYR A 204 0.72 -9.47 -3.27
C TYR A 204 1.28 -10.59 -2.41
N VAL A 205 2.16 -11.39 -3.00
CA VAL A 205 2.88 -12.48 -2.33
C VAL A 205 4.23 -11.94 -1.89
N THR A 206 4.37 -11.61 -0.61
CA THR A 206 5.65 -11.20 -0.03
C THR A 206 6.49 -12.44 0.20
N CYS A 207 7.73 -12.44 -0.29
CA CYS A 207 8.65 -13.54 -0.20
C CYS A 207 10.01 -13.12 0.38
N ASP A 208 10.67 -14.06 1.06
CA ASP A 208 12.08 -13.97 1.40
C ASP A 208 12.90 -14.62 0.29
N ALA A 209 13.91 -13.89 -0.23
CA ALA A 209 14.82 -14.43 -1.23
C ALA A 209 15.88 -15.31 -0.56
N LEU A 210 15.88 -16.61 -0.90
CA LEU A 210 16.84 -17.59 -0.38
C LEU A 210 18.17 -17.55 -1.14
N GLY A 211 18.14 -17.26 -2.44
CA GLY A 211 19.32 -17.20 -3.29
C GLY A 211 19.03 -17.67 -4.72
N MET A 212 20.07 -17.94 -5.50
CA MET A 212 19.92 -18.60 -6.80
C MET A 212 19.85 -20.12 -6.63
N SER A 213 19.02 -20.78 -7.45
CA SER A 213 18.97 -22.23 -7.51
C SER A 213 20.28 -22.79 -8.09
N GLN A 214 20.67 -23.98 -7.61
CA GLN A 214 21.82 -24.74 -8.14
C GLN A 214 21.42 -25.64 -9.33
N GLU A 215 20.12 -25.84 -9.56
CA GLU A 215 19.57 -26.70 -10.62
C GLU A 215 19.30 -25.91 -11.91
N ASP A 216 18.86 -24.66 -11.78
CA ASP A 216 18.49 -23.76 -12.88
C ASP A 216 18.83 -22.32 -12.43
N PRO A 217 19.38 -21.42 -13.26
CA PRO A 217 19.66 -20.01 -12.92
C PRO A 217 18.39 -19.17 -12.63
N THR A 218 17.65 -19.53 -11.60
CA THR A 218 16.42 -18.87 -11.13
C THR A 218 16.55 -18.45 -9.67
N ILE A 219 15.79 -17.42 -9.28
CA ILE A 219 15.74 -16.95 -7.89
C ILE A 219 14.78 -17.85 -7.11
N VAL A 220 15.26 -18.44 -6.02
CA VAL A 220 14.44 -19.21 -5.09
C VAL A 220 13.93 -18.27 -3.99
N VAL A 221 12.62 -18.30 -3.78
CA VAL A 221 11.96 -17.47 -2.77
C VAL A 221 10.98 -18.31 -1.94
N THR A 222 10.75 -17.91 -0.70
CA THR A 222 9.74 -18.52 0.18
C THR A 222 8.66 -17.49 0.51
N PRO A 223 7.37 -17.76 0.24
CA PRO A 223 6.29 -16.84 0.60
C PRO A 223 6.15 -16.74 2.12
N ILE A 224 5.94 -15.53 2.61
CA ILE A 224 5.80 -15.18 4.03
C ILE A 224 4.39 -14.66 4.32
N LYS A 225 3.82 -13.92 3.36
CA LYS A 225 2.55 -13.24 3.52
C LYS A 225 1.88 -13.06 2.16
N GLU A 226 0.56 -13.24 2.14
CA GLU A 226 -0.29 -12.99 1.00
C GLU A 226 -1.30 -11.91 1.38
N ASP A 227 -1.38 -10.85 0.59
CA ASP A 227 -2.36 -9.77 0.73
C ASP A 227 -3.16 -9.67 -0.57
N LEU A 228 -4.49 -9.72 -0.47
CA LEU A 228 -5.40 -9.56 -1.61
C LEU A 228 -5.98 -8.14 -1.61
N PHE A 229 -6.10 -7.57 -2.81
CA PHE A 229 -6.68 -6.25 -3.05
C PHE A 229 -7.64 -6.31 -4.22
N VAL A 230 -8.68 -5.49 -4.17
CA VAL A 230 -9.53 -5.24 -5.33
C VAL A 230 -8.82 -4.23 -6.25
N GLY A 231 -8.78 -4.54 -7.53
CA GLY A 231 -8.25 -3.70 -8.59
C GLY A 231 -9.27 -3.54 -9.71
N GLY A 232 -8.81 -3.04 -10.85
CA GLY A 232 -9.67 -2.88 -12.01
C GLY A 232 -10.74 -1.79 -11.81
N ALA A 233 -11.89 -1.99 -12.44
CA ALA A 233 -13.06 -1.14 -12.21
C ALA A 233 -13.60 -1.23 -10.76
N GLY A 234 -13.29 -2.32 -10.05
CA GLY A 234 -13.65 -2.47 -8.64
C GLY A 234 -12.99 -1.43 -7.75
N ILE A 235 -11.70 -1.10 -7.96
CA ILE A 235 -11.06 -0.05 -7.17
C ILE A 235 -11.58 1.34 -7.52
N VAL A 236 -11.91 1.59 -8.79
CA VAL A 236 -12.54 2.85 -9.23
C VAL A 236 -13.84 3.07 -8.47
N ALA A 237 -14.67 2.03 -8.36
CA ALA A 237 -15.89 2.06 -7.56
C ALA A 237 -15.62 2.29 -6.07
N ALA A 238 -14.61 1.62 -5.51
CA ALA A 238 -14.22 1.79 -4.12
C ALA A 238 -13.68 3.21 -3.83
N HIS A 239 -12.96 3.82 -4.76
CA HIS A 239 -12.52 5.22 -4.65
C HIS A 239 -13.71 6.17 -4.62
N ALA A 240 -14.68 6.01 -5.53
CA ALA A 240 -15.87 6.85 -5.55
C ALA A 240 -16.66 6.74 -4.23
N ALA A 241 -16.80 5.52 -3.70
CA ALA A 241 -17.47 5.27 -2.43
C ALA A 241 -16.69 5.83 -1.22
N GLY A 242 -15.36 5.64 -1.20
CA GLY A 242 -14.48 6.22 -0.18
C GLY A 242 -14.50 7.75 -0.15
N LEU A 243 -14.69 8.38 -1.30
CA LEU A 243 -14.89 9.82 -1.46
C LEU A 243 -16.30 10.29 -1.09
N GLY A 244 -17.22 9.37 -0.76
CA GLY A 244 -18.52 9.63 -0.16
C GLY A 244 -19.72 9.35 -1.07
N ALA A 245 -19.52 9.09 -2.36
CA ALA A 245 -20.63 8.89 -3.29
C ALA A 245 -21.40 7.59 -3.07
N HIS A 246 -22.64 7.55 -3.54
CA HIS A 246 -23.41 6.33 -3.68
C HIS A 246 -23.00 5.61 -4.96
N VAL A 247 -22.44 4.41 -4.84
CA VAL A 247 -21.81 3.72 -5.99
C VAL A 247 -22.50 2.41 -6.33
N SER A 248 -22.80 2.24 -7.62
CA SER A 248 -23.23 0.98 -8.22
C SER A 248 -22.16 0.51 -9.22
N TYR A 249 -21.58 -0.66 -8.99
CA TYR A 249 -20.53 -1.25 -9.82
C TYR A 249 -21.06 -2.44 -10.62
N PHE A 250 -20.78 -2.44 -11.93
CA PHE A 250 -21.16 -3.49 -12.87
C PHE A 250 -19.93 -4.05 -13.58
N GLY A 251 -19.90 -5.36 -13.78
CA GLY A 251 -18.81 -6.03 -14.46
C GLY A 251 -19.04 -7.52 -14.61
N VAL A 252 -18.02 -8.23 -15.10
CA VAL A 252 -18.04 -9.70 -15.20
C VAL A 252 -17.01 -10.35 -14.30
N CYS A 253 -17.32 -11.55 -13.83
CA CYS A 253 -16.41 -12.37 -13.03
C CYS A 253 -16.51 -13.85 -13.41
N GLY A 254 -15.53 -14.63 -12.97
CA GLY A 254 -15.64 -16.08 -12.99
C GLY A 254 -16.46 -16.60 -11.80
N LYS A 255 -16.52 -17.93 -11.67
CA LYS A 255 -17.12 -18.61 -10.52
C LYS A 255 -16.03 -19.19 -9.63
N ASP A 256 -15.35 -18.32 -8.90
CA ASP A 256 -14.16 -18.64 -8.13
C ASP A 256 -14.01 -17.79 -6.86
N LYS A 257 -13.04 -18.16 -6.02
CA LYS A 257 -12.75 -17.47 -4.75
C LYS A 257 -12.35 -16.00 -4.93
N ALA A 258 -11.76 -15.66 -6.07
CA ALA A 258 -11.38 -14.28 -6.36
C ALA A 258 -12.62 -13.39 -6.54
N ALA A 259 -13.66 -13.89 -7.23
CA ALA A 259 -14.95 -13.20 -7.29
C ALA A 259 -15.59 -13.02 -5.91
N GLU A 260 -15.59 -14.07 -5.09
CA GLU A 260 -16.14 -14.05 -3.72
C GLU A 260 -15.42 -13.01 -2.85
N PHE A 261 -14.08 -13.00 -2.87
CA PHE A 261 -13.26 -12.01 -2.18
C PHE A 261 -13.58 -10.59 -2.62
N ALA A 262 -13.66 -10.35 -3.94
CA ALA A 262 -13.93 -9.03 -4.49
C ALA A 262 -15.31 -8.51 -4.07
N PHE A 263 -16.33 -9.37 -4.15
CA PHE A 263 -17.70 -9.01 -3.75
C PHE A 263 -17.76 -8.60 -2.28
N GLN A 264 -17.22 -9.43 -1.37
CA GLN A 264 -17.21 -9.14 0.07
C GLN A 264 -16.42 -7.87 0.41
N THR A 265 -15.30 -7.66 -0.26
CA THR A 265 -14.46 -6.48 -0.04
C THR A 265 -15.15 -5.20 -0.50
N LEU A 266 -15.78 -5.22 -1.68
CA LEU A 266 -16.52 -4.09 -2.22
C LEU A 266 -17.78 -3.76 -1.40
N GLU A 267 -18.50 -4.78 -0.92
CA GLU A 267 -19.61 -4.61 0.01
C GLU A 267 -19.14 -3.95 1.31
N GLY A 268 -17.98 -4.37 1.85
CA GLY A 268 -17.33 -3.75 3.01
C GLY A 268 -16.95 -2.28 2.79
N TYR A 269 -16.72 -1.86 1.55
CA TYR A 269 -16.49 -0.45 1.17
C TYR A 269 -17.77 0.32 0.85
N GLY A 270 -18.96 -0.31 0.96
CA GLY A 270 -20.25 0.33 0.68
C GLY A 270 -20.58 0.44 -0.82
N VAL A 271 -19.94 -0.36 -1.67
CA VAL A 271 -20.22 -0.39 -3.12
C VAL A 271 -21.32 -1.41 -3.41
N LYS A 272 -22.43 -0.96 -4.02
CA LYS A 272 -23.47 -1.86 -4.54
C LYS A 272 -22.92 -2.58 -5.78
N THR A 273 -22.59 -3.87 -5.65
CA THR A 273 -21.89 -4.62 -6.69
C THR A 273 -22.84 -5.60 -7.41
N GLU A 274 -22.94 -5.47 -8.73
CA GLU A 274 -23.74 -6.35 -9.60
C GLU A 274 -22.87 -6.98 -10.69
N LEU A 275 -22.35 -8.18 -10.39
CA LEU A 275 -21.51 -8.94 -11.30
C LEU A 275 -22.32 -9.98 -12.08
N VAL A 276 -22.00 -10.14 -13.36
CA VAL A 276 -22.49 -11.24 -14.19
C VAL A 276 -21.40 -12.31 -14.29
N VAL A 277 -21.78 -13.56 -14.04
CA VAL A 277 -20.84 -14.69 -14.06
C VAL A 277 -20.63 -15.16 -15.50
N ASP A 278 -19.39 -15.18 -15.96
CA ASP A 278 -18.98 -15.76 -17.24
C ASP A 278 -18.18 -17.05 -16.99
N GLU A 279 -18.82 -18.21 -17.16
CA GLU A 279 -18.20 -19.53 -16.95
C GLU A 279 -17.04 -19.83 -17.93
N SER A 280 -16.90 -19.05 -19.00
CA SER A 280 -15.83 -19.24 -19.97
C SER A 280 -14.50 -18.60 -19.56
N ARG A 281 -14.46 -17.81 -18.48
CA ARG A 281 -13.25 -17.17 -17.93
C ARG A 281 -13.11 -17.34 -16.41
N PRO A 282 -11.88 -17.37 -15.87
CA PRO A 282 -11.68 -17.10 -14.46
C PRO A 282 -11.84 -15.60 -14.18
N THR A 283 -12.10 -15.23 -12.93
CA THR A 283 -11.92 -13.84 -12.47
C THR A 283 -10.46 -13.44 -12.64
N THR A 284 -10.21 -12.26 -13.20
CA THR A 284 -8.84 -11.80 -13.48
C THR A 284 -8.06 -11.67 -12.17
N LEU A 285 -6.99 -12.45 -12.02
CA LEU A 285 -6.10 -12.42 -10.86
C LEU A 285 -4.68 -12.02 -11.29
N LYS A 286 -4.13 -10.97 -10.68
CA LYS A 286 -2.77 -10.48 -10.91
C LYS A 286 -1.91 -10.71 -9.65
N GLN A 287 -1.11 -11.77 -9.67
CA GLN A 287 -0.20 -12.10 -8.59
C GLN A 287 1.14 -11.38 -8.78
N ARG A 288 1.60 -10.67 -7.75
CA ARG A 288 2.90 -10.00 -7.69
C ARG A 288 3.73 -10.64 -6.57
N PHE A 289 4.77 -11.38 -6.95
CA PHE A 289 5.76 -11.89 -6.01
C PHE A 289 6.76 -10.78 -5.69
N ARG A 290 6.90 -10.42 -4.42
CA ARG A 290 7.70 -9.27 -3.97
C ARG A 290 8.72 -9.69 -2.92
N ALA A 291 9.94 -9.20 -3.02
CA ALA A 291 10.96 -9.34 -1.98
C ALA A 291 11.61 -7.98 -1.71
N HIS A 292 11.81 -7.64 -0.43
CA HIS A 292 12.41 -6.37 0.00
C HIS A 292 11.83 -5.14 -0.73
N GLY A 293 10.50 -5.05 -0.80
CA GLY A 293 9.76 -3.94 -1.43
C GLY A 293 9.70 -3.98 -2.97
N LYS A 294 10.46 -4.84 -3.64
CA LYS A 294 10.53 -4.92 -5.11
C LYS A 294 9.75 -6.10 -5.67
N THR A 295 9.08 -5.92 -6.80
CA THR A 295 8.42 -7.01 -7.53
C THR A 295 9.46 -7.83 -8.31
N LEU A 296 9.47 -9.14 -8.07
CA LEU A 296 10.33 -10.12 -8.74
C LEU A 296 9.66 -10.70 -9.98
N LEU A 297 8.39 -11.09 -9.85
CA LEU A 297 7.61 -11.73 -10.90
C LEU A 297 6.15 -11.30 -10.79
N ARG A 298 5.49 -11.15 -11.94
CA ARG A 298 4.05 -11.00 -12.03
C ARG A 298 3.46 -12.14 -12.83
N VAL A 299 2.48 -12.84 -12.24
CA VAL A 299 1.73 -13.91 -12.90
C VAL A 299 0.28 -13.44 -13.04
N SER A 300 -0.28 -13.55 -14.25
CA SER A 300 -1.64 -13.13 -14.52
C SER A 300 -2.48 -14.34 -14.94
N HIS A 301 -3.53 -14.61 -14.17
CA HIS A 301 -4.53 -15.63 -14.49
C HIS A 301 -5.73 -14.92 -15.09
N LEU A 302 -5.85 -14.99 -16.41
CA LEU A 302 -6.94 -14.35 -17.15
C LEU A 302 -7.21 -15.08 -18.46
N ARG A 303 -8.40 -14.84 -19.01
CA ARG A 303 -8.73 -15.14 -20.40
C ARG A 303 -9.16 -13.85 -21.09
N GLN A 304 -8.53 -13.55 -22.21
CA GLN A 304 -8.80 -12.34 -22.97
C GLN A 304 -9.75 -12.65 -24.13
N HIS A 305 -11.03 -12.38 -23.92
CA HIS A 305 -12.04 -12.36 -24.98
C HIS A 305 -13.23 -11.50 -24.55
N GLY A 306 -13.94 -10.93 -25.52
CA GLY A 306 -15.19 -10.23 -25.26
C GLY A 306 -16.21 -11.14 -24.58
N ILE A 307 -17.03 -10.58 -23.70
CA ILE A 307 -18.23 -11.26 -23.18
C ILE A 307 -19.22 -11.53 -24.33
N SER A 308 -20.09 -12.53 -24.16
CA SER A 308 -21.12 -12.81 -25.16
C SER A 308 -22.17 -11.69 -25.22
N LEU A 309 -22.94 -11.64 -26.31
CA LEU A 309 -24.04 -10.69 -26.44
C LEU A 309 -25.12 -10.89 -25.37
N ASP A 310 -25.34 -12.14 -24.93
CA ASP A 310 -26.29 -12.45 -23.87
C ASP A 310 -25.86 -11.86 -22.53
N LEU A 311 -24.58 -12.04 -22.16
CA LEU A 311 -24.01 -11.46 -20.93
C LEU A 311 -23.98 -9.93 -20.98
N ALA A 312 -23.69 -9.35 -22.15
CA ALA A 312 -23.76 -7.90 -22.35
C ALA A 312 -25.19 -7.37 -22.20
N GLY A 313 -26.19 -8.08 -22.73
CA GLY A 313 -27.61 -7.75 -22.57
C GLY A 313 -28.09 -7.89 -21.13
N GLU A 314 -27.59 -8.88 -20.40
CA GLU A 314 -27.87 -9.06 -18.98
C GLU A 314 -27.30 -7.90 -18.14
N LEU A 315 -26.03 -7.53 -18.36
CA LEU A 315 -25.42 -6.35 -17.72
C LEU A 315 -26.24 -5.09 -17.99
N LEU A 316 -26.59 -4.85 -19.25
CA LEU A 316 -27.36 -3.68 -19.65
C LEU A 316 -28.73 -3.61 -18.96
N SER A 317 -29.39 -4.77 -18.83
CA SER A 317 -30.70 -4.88 -18.16
C SER A 317 -30.60 -4.58 -16.66
N ARG A 318 -29.54 -5.05 -15.99
CA ARG A 318 -29.28 -4.77 -14.57
C ARG A 318 -28.95 -3.29 -14.31
N MET A 319 -28.29 -2.64 -15.26
CA MET A 319 -27.89 -1.23 -15.16
C MET A 319 -29.03 -0.23 -15.36
N GLU A 320 -30.14 -0.61 -16.01
CA GLU A 320 -31.20 0.32 -16.46
C GLU A 320 -31.70 1.25 -15.34
N ALA A 321 -32.03 0.68 -14.19
CA ALA A 321 -32.57 1.45 -13.06
C ALA A 321 -31.53 2.38 -12.42
N GLU A 322 -30.26 1.97 -12.39
CA GLU A 322 -29.17 2.77 -11.83
C GLU A 322 -28.77 3.91 -12.78
N LEU A 323 -28.71 3.64 -14.09
CA LEU A 323 -28.40 4.66 -15.10
C LEU A 323 -29.44 5.80 -15.12
N ALA A 324 -30.72 5.49 -14.87
CA ALA A 324 -31.78 6.50 -14.81
C ALA A 324 -31.63 7.50 -13.67
N GLN A 325 -30.85 7.17 -12.63
CA GLN A 325 -30.62 8.01 -11.45
C GLN A 325 -29.14 8.41 -11.31
N ALA A 326 -28.29 8.09 -12.29
CA ALA A 326 -26.86 8.34 -12.20
C ALA A 326 -26.55 9.82 -12.44
N ASP A 327 -25.67 10.38 -11.62
CA ASP A 327 -25.07 11.69 -11.85
C ASP A 327 -23.78 11.57 -12.67
N LEU A 328 -23.14 10.40 -12.67
CA LEU A 328 -21.89 10.12 -13.36
C LEU A 328 -21.79 8.64 -13.73
N VAL A 329 -21.32 8.34 -14.94
CA VAL A 329 -20.94 7.00 -15.38
C VAL A 329 -19.43 6.94 -15.66
N ILE A 330 -18.74 5.94 -15.10
CA ILE A 330 -17.30 5.73 -15.28
C ILE A 330 -17.08 4.40 -16.00
N PHE A 331 -16.49 4.46 -17.20
CA PHE A 331 -15.96 3.28 -17.89
C PHE A 331 -14.51 3.06 -17.47
N SER A 332 -14.19 1.87 -16.97
CA SER A 332 -12.84 1.51 -16.56
C SER A 332 -12.40 0.24 -17.30
N ASP A 333 -11.68 0.42 -18.39
CA ASP A 333 -11.34 -0.62 -19.35
C ASP A 333 -9.89 -1.09 -19.19
N PHE A 334 -9.70 -2.36 -18.84
CA PHE A 334 -8.37 -2.98 -18.78
C PHE A 334 -8.13 -3.88 -20.00
N ASN A 335 -9.01 -3.80 -21.01
CA ASN A 335 -8.94 -4.53 -22.26
C ASN A 335 -8.96 -6.07 -22.07
N TYR A 336 -9.64 -6.56 -21.01
CA TYR A 336 -9.88 -8.00 -20.77
C TYR A 336 -11.19 -8.51 -21.33
N GLY A 337 -12.05 -7.61 -21.81
CA GLY A 337 -13.22 -7.93 -22.63
C GLY A 337 -14.57 -7.79 -21.93
N CYS A 338 -14.62 -7.22 -20.72
CA CYS A 338 -15.89 -6.83 -20.09
C CYS A 338 -16.65 -5.76 -20.90
N LEU A 339 -15.94 -4.95 -21.69
CA LEU A 339 -16.49 -3.82 -22.44
C LEU A 339 -16.41 -4.05 -23.95
N PRO A 340 -17.22 -4.93 -24.54
CA PRO A 340 -17.34 -4.99 -25.99
C PRO A 340 -17.93 -3.67 -26.51
N GLN A 341 -17.55 -3.27 -27.72
CA GLN A 341 -17.97 -1.97 -28.27
C GLN A 341 -19.50 -1.85 -28.33
N THR A 342 -20.22 -2.94 -28.60
CA THR A 342 -21.69 -2.97 -28.61
C THR A 342 -22.29 -2.56 -27.27
N LEU A 343 -21.70 -2.99 -26.14
CA LEU A 343 -22.16 -2.60 -24.81
C LEU A 343 -21.84 -1.12 -24.53
N VAL A 344 -20.63 -0.68 -24.90
CA VAL A 344 -20.20 0.71 -24.73
C VAL A 344 -21.15 1.65 -25.49
N ASP A 345 -21.44 1.35 -26.76
CA ASP A 345 -22.31 2.17 -27.61
C ASP A 345 -23.75 2.25 -27.06
N GLU A 346 -24.30 1.14 -26.55
CA GLU A 346 -25.64 1.12 -25.93
C GLU A 346 -25.71 1.94 -24.65
N VAL A 347 -24.72 1.81 -23.76
CA VAL A 347 -24.64 2.61 -22.52
C VAL A 347 -24.45 4.09 -22.86
N VAL A 348 -23.58 4.42 -23.81
CA VAL A 348 -23.35 5.79 -24.29
C VAL A 348 -24.64 6.39 -24.84
N ALA A 349 -25.37 5.65 -25.69
CA ALA A 349 -26.62 6.12 -26.27
C ALA A 349 -27.68 6.39 -25.18
N ARG A 350 -27.75 5.58 -24.13
CA ARG A 350 -28.68 5.76 -23.00
C ARG A 350 -28.31 6.97 -22.16
N CYS A 351 -27.05 7.08 -21.75
CA CYS A 351 -26.58 8.21 -20.94
C CYS A 351 -26.75 9.54 -21.69
N THR A 352 -26.49 9.54 -23.01
CA THR A 352 -26.70 10.72 -23.86
C THR A 352 -28.17 11.16 -23.86
N ARG A 353 -29.13 10.22 -23.94
CA ARG A 353 -30.57 10.55 -23.85
C ARG A 353 -30.98 11.08 -22.48
N LEU A 354 -30.36 10.58 -21.43
CA LEU A 354 -30.63 10.97 -20.04
C LEU A 354 -29.88 12.25 -19.63
N GLY A 355 -28.90 12.70 -20.43
CA GLY A 355 -28.04 13.83 -20.09
C GLY A 355 -27.00 13.52 -19.00
N VAL A 356 -26.70 12.24 -18.78
CA VAL A 356 -25.75 11.79 -17.75
C VAL A 356 -24.32 11.89 -18.30
N PRO A 357 -23.41 12.61 -17.63
CA PRO A 357 -22.02 12.69 -18.04
C PRO A 357 -21.31 11.35 -17.87
N MET A 358 -20.42 11.05 -18.81
CA MET A 358 -19.65 9.81 -18.84
C MET A 358 -18.17 10.13 -18.87
N VAL A 359 -17.35 9.33 -18.20
CA VAL A 359 -15.88 9.42 -18.27
C VAL A 359 -15.31 8.05 -18.54
N ALA A 360 -14.11 7.99 -19.13
CA ALA A 360 -13.50 6.72 -19.46
C ALA A 360 -11.99 6.71 -19.23
N ASP A 361 -11.49 5.57 -18.80
CA ASP A 361 -10.08 5.21 -18.89
C ASP A 361 -9.91 3.86 -19.60
N SER A 362 -8.83 3.73 -20.37
CA SER A 362 -8.51 2.51 -21.10
C SER A 362 -7.03 2.19 -20.96
N GLN A 363 -6.73 1.25 -20.07
CA GLN A 363 -5.37 0.90 -19.73
C GLN A 363 -4.75 -0.05 -20.77
N SER A 364 -3.59 0.32 -21.29
CA SER A 364 -2.80 -0.48 -22.26
C SER A 364 -1.46 -0.94 -21.67
N SER A 365 -1.47 -1.55 -20.48
CA SER A 365 -0.22 -1.96 -19.80
C SER A 365 0.41 -3.22 -20.38
N SER A 366 -0.42 -4.18 -20.77
CA SER A 366 -0.02 -5.49 -21.32
C SER A 366 -0.85 -5.90 -22.53
N GLN A 367 -1.87 -5.12 -22.83
CA GLN A 367 -2.84 -5.31 -23.90
C GLN A 367 -2.82 -4.04 -24.76
N ILE A 368 -3.20 -4.18 -26.03
CA ILE A 368 -3.41 -3.04 -26.91
C ILE A 368 -4.83 -2.53 -26.66
N GLY A 369 -4.95 -1.35 -26.06
CA GLY A 369 -6.20 -0.62 -25.90
C GLY A 369 -6.27 0.60 -26.81
N ASP A 370 -7.49 1.12 -26.97
CA ASP A 370 -7.75 2.36 -27.70
C ASP A 370 -8.78 3.20 -26.93
N VAL A 371 -8.28 4.14 -26.12
CA VAL A 371 -9.13 5.06 -25.36
C VAL A 371 -10.03 5.90 -26.26
N SER A 372 -9.66 6.10 -27.53
CA SER A 372 -10.42 6.93 -28.46
C SER A 372 -11.74 6.30 -28.92
N ARG A 373 -11.95 5.01 -28.61
CA ARG A 373 -13.23 4.32 -28.86
C ARG A 373 -14.36 4.79 -27.95
N PHE A 374 -14.04 5.37 -26.80
CA PHE A 374 -15.00 5.95 -25.86
C PHE A 374 -15.41 7.34 -26.35
N LYS A 375 -16.38 7.38 -27.27
CA LYS A 375 -16.84 8.63 -27.88
C LYS A 375 -17.77 9.42 -26.95
N GLY A 376 -17.64 10.75 -26.96
CA GLY A 376 -18.57 11.65 -26.26
C GLY A 376 -18.39 11.72 -24.74
N MET A 377 -17.24 11.31 -24.23
CA MET A 377 -16.92 11.36 -22.81
C MET A 377 -16.69 12.80 -22.34
N LEU A 378 -17.15 13.14 -21.14
CA LEU A 378 -16.79 14.38 -20.45
C LEU A 378 -15.28 14.46 -20.21
N LEU A 379 -14.66 13.37 -19.77
CA LEU A 379 -13.22 13.29 -19.47
C LEU A 379 -12.68 11.92 -19.88
N ILE A 380 -11.49 11.91 -20.48
CA ILE A 380 -10.64 10.72 -20.62
C ILE A 380 -9.25 10.97 -20.03
N THR A 381 -8.63 9.95 -19.44
CA THR A 381 -7.38 10.09 -18.66
C THR A 381 -6.23 9.17 -19.12
N PRO A 382 -5.90 9.09 -20.41
CA PRO A 382 -4.84 8.19 -20.87
C PRO A 382 -3.46 8.60 -20.33
N THR A 383 -2.57 7.63 -20.24
CA THR A 383 -1.12 7.89 -20.19
C THR A 383 -0.62 8.44 -21.53
N GLU A 384 0.57 9.04 -21.56
CA GLU A 384 1.22 9.41 -22.83
C GLU A 384 1.31 8.21 -23.78
N HIS A 385 1.67 7.03 -23.26
CA HIS A 385 1.80 5.82 -24.05
C HIS A 385 0.49 5.44 -24.74
N GLU A 386 -0.61 5.41 -23.98
CA GLU A 386 -1.95 5.13 -24.51
C GLU A 386 -2.42 6.17 -25.52
N ALA A 387 -2.18 7.46 -25.25
CA ALA A 387 -2.54 8.54 -26.18
C ALA A 387 -1.80 8.40 -27.52
N ARG A 388 -0.50 8.06 -27.49
CA ARG A 388 0.31 7.85 -28.69
C ARG A 388 -0.12 6.61 -29.47
N LEU A 389 -0.47 5.53 -28.77
CA LEU A 389 -1.00 4.31 -29.38
C LEU A 389 -2.34 4.57 -30.08
N ALA A 390 -3.30 5.19 -29.38
CA ALA A 390 -4.61 5.53 -29.91
C ALA A 390 -4.51 6.41 -31.18
N MET A 391 -3.66 7.43 -31.15
CA MET A 391 -3.50 8.36 -32.27
C MET A 391 -2.51 7.89 -33.35
N ARG A 392 -1.84 6.76 -33.14
CA ARG A 392 -0.75 6.25 -33.98
C ARG A 392 0.29 7.35 -34.26
N ASP A 393 0.68 8.07 -33.21
CA ASP A 393 1.52 9.27 -33.30
C ASP A 393 2.66 9.24 -32.28
N THR A 394 3.86 8.98 -32.76
CA THR A 394 5.09 8.91 -31.95
C THR A 394 5.91 10.19 -31.97
N THR A 395 5.49 11.23 -32.70
CA THR A 395 6.36 12.37 -33.04
C THR A 395 5.80 13.72 -32.62
N SER A 396 4.48 13.89 -32.59
CA SER A 396 3.89 15.17 -32.21
C SER A 396 4.13 15.50 -30.74
N GLY A 397 4.20 16.80 -30.46
CA GLY A 397 4.19 17.32 -29.09
C GLY A 397 2.88 17.02 -28.37
N LEU A 398 2.93 16.93 -27.05
CA LEU A 398 1.81 16.48 -26.22
C LEU A 398 0.53 17.31 -26.38
N VAL A 399 0.65 18.64 -26.56
CA VAL A 399 -0.51 19.51 -26.80
C VAL A 399 -1.25 19.15 -28.09
N VAL A 400 -0.51 18.90 -29.17
CA VAL A 400 -1.10 18.49 -30.46
C VAL A 400 -1.71 17.09 -30.34
N LEU A 401 -1.02 16.18 -29.65
CA LEU A 401 -1.52 14.84 -29.38
C LEU A 401 -2.83 14.86 -28.58
N ALA A 402 -2.89 15.65 -27.50
CA ALA A 402 -4.05 15.81 -26.64
C ALA A 402 -5.27 16.36 -27.41
N GLU A 403 -5.08 17.43 -28.20
CA GLU A 403 -6.17 18.01 -29.00
C GLU A 403 -6.64 17.06 -30.11
N ARG A 404 -5.73 16.34 -30.77
CA ARG A 404 -6.10 15.31 -31.75
C ARG A 404 -6.92 14.20 -31.11
N LEU A 405 -6.47 13.68 -29.96
CA LEU A 405 -7.17 12.63 -29.24
C LEU A 405 -8.55 13.10 -28.75
N ARG A 406 -8.63 14.33 -28.24
CA ARG A 406 -9.89 14.94 -27.82
C ARG A 406 -10.89 15.01 -28.98
N ARG A 407 -10.45 15.43 -30.17
CA ARG A 407 -11.29 15.49 -31.38
C ARG A 407 -11.72 14.10 -31.83
N GLU A 408 -10.79 13.15 -31.87
CA GLU A 408 -11.06 11.77 -32.25
C GLU A 408 -12.09 11.15 -31.30
N ALA A 409 -11.87 11.22 -30.00
CA ALA A 409 -12.78 10.70 -28.97
C ALA A 409 -14.04 11.56 -28.75
N THR A 410 -14.18 12.68 -29.47
CA THR A 410 -15.21 13.72 -29.23
C THR A 410 -15.38 14.07 -27.75
N ALA A 411 -14.27 14.08 -27.01
CA ALA A 411 -14.26 14.26 -25.56
C ALA A 411 -14.34 15.74 -25.16
N GLY A 412 -14.93 16.01 -23.99
CA GLY A 412 -14.96 17.34 -23.37
C GLY A 412 -13.60 17.78 -22.87
N TYR A 413 -12.88 16.87 -22.20
CA TYR A 413 -11.58 17.11 -21.60
C TYR A 413 -10.66 15.89 -21.76
N VAL A 414 -9.35 16.14 -21.85
CA VAL A 414 -8.34 15.07 -21.87
C VAL A 414 -7.26 15.39 -20.84
N PHE A 415 -7.01 14.46 -19.92
CA PHE A 415 -5.87 14.51 -19.02
C PHE A 415 -4.85 13.48 -19.45
N ILE A 416 -3.70 13.90 -19.96
CA ILE A 416 -2.60 12.99 -20.26
C ILE A 416 -1.73 12.86 -19.02
N THR A 417 -1.73 11.67 -18.40
CA THR A 417 -0.87 11.39 -17.25
C THR A 417 0.57 11.12 -17.71
N LEU A 418 1.53 11.75 -17.02
CA LEU A 418 2.96 11.75 -17.37
C LEU A 418 3.83 11.15 -16.25
N GLY A 419 3.22 10.31 -15.39
CA GLY A 419 3.90 9.70 -14.25
C GLY A 419 4.53 10.74 -13.32
N ALA A 420 5.86 10.71 -13.17
CA ALA A 420 6.60 11.62 -12.31
C ALA A 420 6.57 13.10 -12.78
N GLU A 421 6.21 13.36 -14.04
CA GLU A 421 6.07 14.72 -14.57
C GLU A 421 4.68 15.32 -14.32
N GLY A 422 3.77 14.54 -13.72
CA GLY A 422 2.42 14.96 -13.36
C GLY A 422 1.39 14.71 -14.45
N VAL A 423 0.63 15.74 -14.84
CA VAL A 423 -0.49 15.62 -15.78
C VAL A 423 -0.59 16.85 -16.68
N LEU A 424 -0.78 16.62 -17.98
CA LEU A 424 -1.17 17.64 -18.95
C LEU A 424 -2.68 17.65 -19.10
N VAL A 425 -3.29 18.82 -18.96
CA VAL A 425 -4.73 19.03 -19.04
C VAL A 425 -5.08 19.78 -20.33
N GLN A 426 -5.99 19.22 -21.12
CA GLN A 426 -6.54 19.82 -22.33
C GLN A 426 -8.02 20.17 -22.14
N SER A 427 -8.35 21.44 -22.35
CA SER A 427 -9.72 21.99 -22.26
C SER A 427 -10.38 22.17 -23.62
N THR A 428 -11.71 22.01 -23.67
CA THR A 428 -12.58 22.42 -24.80
C THR A 428 -12.98 23.88 -24.76
N GLN A 429 -12.89 24.53 -23.59
CA GLN A 429 -13.35 25.90 -23.46
C GLN A 429 -12.36 26.81 -24.18
N GLY A 430 -12.67 27.10 -25.45
CA GLY A 430 -12.10 28.19 -26.23
C GLY A 430 -12.45 29.51 -25.54
N VAL A 431 -11.71 29.82 -24.49
CA VAL A 431 -11.86 31.08 -23.77
C VAL A 431 -11.25 32.13 -24.68
N LYS A 432 -12.08 33.08 -25.13
CA LYS A 432 -11.59 34.40 -25.52
C LYS A 432 -10.83 34.96 -24.29
N ASN A 433 -9.52 34.68 -24.20
CA ASN A 433 -8.56 35.08 -23.15
C ASN A 433 -8.22 34.05 -22.02
N GLY A 434 -8.27 32.73 -22.25
CA GLY A 434 -7.86 31.72 -21.25
C GLY A 434 -6.93 30.65 -21.83
N LEU A 435 -6.25 29.89 -20.97
CA LEU A 435 -5.40 28.78 -21.37
C LEU A 435 -6.26 27.62 -21.89
N GLU A 436 -5.93 27.08 -23.07
CA GLU A 436 -6.54 25.84 -23.57
C GLU A 436 -5.85 24.59 -23.00
N THR A 437 -4.60 24.75 -22.58
CA THR A 437 -3.77 23.70 -21.99
C THR A 437 -2.95 24.21 -20.82
N ASP A 438 -2.74 23.33 -19.85
CA ASP A 438 -1.80 23.57 -18.75
C ASP A 438 -1.29 22.24 -18.17
N GLN A 439 -0.17 22.29 -17.46
CA GLN A 439 0.43 21.14 -16.81
C GLN A 439 0.45 21.34 -15.29
N LEU A 440 0.09 20.28 -14.56
CA LEU A 440 0.31 20.17 -13.13
C LEU A 440 1.47 19.20 -12.88
N PRO A 441 2.48 19.55 -12.07
CA PRO A 441 3.54 18.61 -11.71
C PRO A 441 3.00 17.48 -10.81
N ALA A 442 3.77 16.39 -10.66
CA ALA A 442 3.49 15.40 -9.63
C ALA A 442 3.65 16.01 -8.24
N LEU A 443 2.68 15.76 -7.35
CA LEU A 443 2.63 16.45 -6.06
C LEU A 443 3.33 15.68 -4.93
N ASN A 444 3.53 14.37 -5.07
CA ASN A 444 4.19 13.55 -4.05
C ASN A 444 5.58 13.09 -4.53
N MET A 445 6.62 13.45 -3.77
CA MET A 445 8.02 13.10 -4.08
C MET A 445 8.47 11.76 -3.45
N THR A 446 7.70 11.23 -2.50
CA THR A 446 7.96 9.96 -1.82
C THR A 446 6.97 8.92 -2.29
N VAL A 447 7.27 8.33 -3.45
CA VAL A 447 6.49 7.28 -4.10
C VAL A 447 6.70 5.96 -3.36
N LYS A 448 5.63 5.37 -2.82
CA LYS A 448 5.66 4.00 -2.25
C LYS A 448 5.17 2.97 -3.26
N ASP A 449 4.00 3.20 -3.85
CA ASP A 449 3.41 2.36 -4.89
C ASP A 449 2.66 3.28 -5.87
N VAL A 450 2.79 3.03 -7.18
CA VAL A 450 2.10 3.83 -8.21
C VAL A 450 0.75 3.22 -8.60
N SER A 451 0.43 2.03 -8.08
CA SER A 451 -0.80 1.32 -8.41
C SER A 451 -2.04 2.11 -8.00
N GLY A 452 -3.01 2.25 -8.91
CA GLY A 452 -4.29 2.92 -8.66
C GLY A 452 -4.26 4.45 -8.65
N ALA A 453 -3.09 5.09 -8.86
CA ALA A 453 -3.01 6.56 -8.86
C ALA A 453 -3.82 7.20 -10.01
N GLY A 454 -3.80 6.58 -11.20
CA GLY A 454 -4.60 7.01 -12.35
C GLY A 454 -6.10 6.86 -12.11
N ASP A 455 -6.51 5.69 -11.59
CA ASP A 455 -7.90 5.40 -11.22
C ASP A 455 -8.45 6.43 -10.22
N CYS A 456 -7.65 6.76 -9.19
CA CYS A 456 -8.00 7.75 -8.19
C CYS A 456 -8.09 9.18 -8.78
N MET A 457 -7.17 9.53 -9.70
CA MET A 457 -7.21 10.80 -10.41
C MET A 457 -8.49 10.94 -11.25
N LEU A 458 -8.77 9.97 -12.11
CA LEU A 458 -9.96 9.94 -12.96
C LEU A 458 -11.22 10.11 -12.11
N THR A 459 -11.37 9.27 -11.08
CA THR A 459 -12.55 9.24 -10.22
C THR A 459 -12.76 10.58 -9.54
N SER A 460 -11.73 11.12 -8.89
CA SER A 460 -11.83 12.37 -8.12
C SER A 460 -12.04 13.58 -9.03
N ALA A 461 -11.37 13.63 -10.18
CA ALA A 461 -11.55 14.72 -11.15
C ALA A 461 -12.93 14.69 -11.80
N ALA A 462 -13.45 13.50 -12.13
CA ALA A 462 -14.78 13.33 -12.70
C ALA A 462 -15.87 13.75 -11.71
N MET A 463 -15.77 13.31 -10.45
CA MET A 463 -16.71 13.72 -9.40
C MET A 463 -16.66 15.22 -9.14
N ALA A 464 -15.47 15.84 -9.14
CA ALA A 464 -15.30 17.29 -9.04
C ALA A 464 -16.01 18.04 -10.19
N LEU A 465 -15.84 17.59 -11.43
CA LEU A 465 -16.51 18.20 -12.59
C LEU A 465 -18.03 18.14 -12.47
N VAL A 466 -18.58 16.98 -12.10
CA VAL A 466 -20.03 16.79 -11.94
C VAL A 466 -20.59 17.58 -10.75
N ALA A 467 -19.79 17.76 -9.69
CA ALA A 467 -20.12 18.60 -8.55
C ALA A 467 -20.00 20.12 -8.84
N GLY A 468 -19.64 20.51 -10.07
CA GLY A 468 -19.65 21.90 -10.53
C GLY A 468 -18.30 22.61 -10.50
N ALA A 469 -17.20 21.90 -10.25
CA ALA A 469 -15.86 22.47 -10.35
C ALA A 469 -15.47 22.76 -11.80
N ASN A 470 -14.64 23.78 -12.00
CA ASN A 470 -14.03 24.01 -13.31
C ASN A 470 -12.92 22.98 -13.58
N ILE A 471 -12.46 22.89 -14.82
CA ILE A 471 -11.50 21.85 -15.22
C ILE A 471 -10.17 21.91 -14.46
N TRP A 472 -9.72 23.11 -14.09
CA TRP A 472 -8.44 23.30 -13.38
C TRP A 472 -8.56 22.93 -11.91
N GLU A 473 -9.69 23.24 -11.28
CA GLU A 473 -10.03 22.76 -9.93
C GLU A 473 -10.13 21.23 -9.91
N SER A 474 -10.81 20.63 -10.90
CA SER A 474 -10.92 19.18 -11.02
C SER A 474 -9.58 18.50 -11.25
N ALA A 475 -8.70 19.08 -12.07
CA ALA A 475 -7.33 18.61 -12.24
C ALA A 475 -6.55 18.68 -10.93
N PHE A 476 -6.67 19.78 -10.19
CA PHE A 476 -6.02 19.95 -8.89
C PHE A 476 -6.49 18.91 -7.88
N VAL A 477 -7.81 18.72 -7.73
CA VAL A 477 -8.40 17.70 -6.84
C VAL A 477 -7.94 16.30 -7.24
N GLY A 478 -8.01 15.96 -8.53
CA GLY A 478 -7.56 14.67 -9.07
C GLY A 478 -6.09 14.40 -8.80
N SER A 479 -5.22 15.39 -8.94
CA SER A 479 -3.79 15.24 -8.66
C SER A 479 -3.46 15.17 -7.18
N VAL A 480 -4.19 15.86 -6.30
CA VAL A 480 -4.03 15.68 -4.85
C VAL A 480 -4.46 14.26 -4.46
N ALA A 481 -5.58 13.77 -5.01
CA ALA A 481 -6.04 12.41 -4.76
C ALA A 481 -5.03 11.35 -5.24
N ALA A 482 -4.48 11.50 -6.45
CA ALA A 482 -3.40 10.65 -6.95
C ALA A 482 -2.16 10.70 -6.06
N ALA A 483 -1.78 11.87 -5.57
CA ALA A 483 -0.64 12.05 -4.67
C ALA A 483 -0.82 11.33 -3.32
N CYS A 484 -2.06 11.31 -2.79
CA CYS A 484 -2.41 10.51 -1.60
C CYS A 484 -2.29 9.01 -1.87
N GLN A 485 -2.69 8.55 -3.05
CA GLN A 485 -2.61 7.13 -3.44
C GLN A 485 -1.16 6.68 -3.65
N VAL A 486 -0.33 7.54 -4.25
CA VAL A 486 1.08 7.24 -4.49
C VAL A 486 1.90 7.07 -3.19
N GLY A 487 1.42 7.67 -2.09
CA GLY A 487 2.07 7.62 -0.78
C GLY A 487 1.80 6.35 0.05
N ARG A 488 0.97 5.42 -0.42
CA ARG A 488 0.59 4.18 0.29
C ARG A 488 0.98 2.92 -0.50
N VAL A 489 0.99 1.78 0.17
CA VAL A 489 1.27 0.47 -0.46
C VAL A 489 -0.06 -0.22 -0.73
N GLY A 490 -0.19 -0.80 -1.94
CA GLY A 490 -1.41 -1.50 -2.34
C GLY A 490 -2.53 -0.56 -2.75
N ASN A 491 -3.65 -1.16 -3.17
CA ASN A 491 -4.75 -0.44 -3.79
C ASN A 491 -5.89 -0.25 -2.78
N LEU A 492 -5.69 0.64 -1.81
CA LEU A 492 -6.71 0.98 -0.81
C LEU A 492 -7.51 2.20 -1.27
N PRO A 493 -8.84 2.23 -1.05
CA PRO A 493 -9.64 3.38 -1.42
C PRO A 493 -9.25 4.62 -0.61
N LEU A 494 -9.13 5.75 -1.32
CA LEU A 494 -8.95 7.07 -0.72
C LEU A 494 -10.25 7.52 -0.02
N SER A 495 -10.14 7.99 1.21
CA SER A 495 -11.29 8.53 1.94
C SER A 495 -11.48 10.03 1.70
N ALA A 496 -12.74 10.48 1.74
CA ALA A 496 -13.09 11.90 1.69
C ALA A 496 -12.38 12.70 2.80
N LYS A 497 -12.24 12.11 3.99
CA LYS A 497 -11.55 12.74 5.13
C LYS A 497 -10.09 13.04 4.78
N GLU A 498 -9.36 12.06 4.28
CA GLU A 498 -7.95 12.24 3.89
C GLU A 498 -7.80 13.31 2.81
N LEU A 499 -8.64 13.27 1.78
CA LEU A 499 -8.59 14.28 0.71
C LEU A 499 -8.88 15.70 1.24
N LYS A 500 -9.89 15.85 2.10
CA LYS A 500 -10.22 17.15 2.72
C LYS A 500 -9.09 17.67 3.61
N GLU A 501 -8.45 16.80 4.41
CA GLU A 501 -7.31 17.18 5.25
C GLU A 501 -6.13 17.67 4.39
N GLU A 502 -5.82 16.99 3.30
CA GLU A 502 -4.76 17.43 2.38
C GLU A 502 -5.12 18.73 1.66
N LEU A 503 -6.37 18.91 1.21
CA LEU A 503 -6.82 20.14 0.57
C LEU A 503 -6.78 21.34 1.54
N ALA A 504 -7.12 21.13 2.82
CA ALA A 504 -7.22 22.17 3.83
C ALA A 504 -5.87 22.70 4.37
N ARG A 505 -4.79 21.91 4.29
CA ARG A 505 -3.44 22.32 4.70
C ARG A 505 -2.92 23.51 3.90
#